data_AF-A0AA96R4N8-F1
#
_entry.id   AF-A0AA96R4N8-F1
#
_cell.length_a   1.000
_cell.length_b   1.000
_cell.length_c   1.000
_cell.angle_alpha   90.00
_cell.angle_beta   90.00
_cell.angle_gamma   90.00
#
_symmetry.space_group_name_H-M   'P 1'
#
loop_
_entity.id
_entity.type
_entity.pdbx_description
1 polymer ?
#
loop_
_entity_poly.entity_id
_entity_poly.type
_entity_poly.pdbx_seq_one_letter_code
_entity_poly.pdbx_strand_id
1 'polypeptide(L)'
;MDWEFEDEVTRRLRRYAAAVGEVLGLSGESSCVDAERPCSLYLAIDGRLREFPDEDLALVWNDRDGWRAVVESPGGGPLREVSRFTGPVHATPRAVAAWVEALLARGELSLSA
;
A
#
# COMPACT_ATOMS: atom_id res chain seq x y z
N MET A 1 10.54 -29.49 3.04
CA MET A 1 11.51 -28.60 3.73
C MET A 1 11.33 -27.25 3.08
N ASP A 2 10.18 -26.63 3.40
CA ASP A 2 9.59 -25.51 2.63
C ASP A 2 9.71 -24.17 3.38
N TRP A 3 10.03 -24.25 4.67
CA TRP A 3 10.17 -23.11 5.59
C TRP A 3 11.33 -22.16 5.22
N GLU A 4 12.48 -22.69 4.77
CA GLU A 4 13.62 -21.87 4.30
C GLU A 4 13.26 -21.02 3.06
N PHE A 5 12.38 -21.53 2.19
CA PHE A 5 11.93 -20.81 1.00
C PHE A 5 10.95 -19.69 1.38
N GLU A 6 10.05 -19.96 2.32
CA GLU A 6 9.11 -18.99 2.88
C GLU A 6 9.83 -17.85 3.62
N ASP A 7 10.91 -18.16 4.35
CA ASP A 7 11.77 -17.16 5.00
C ASP A 7 12.47 -16.25 3.98
N GLU A 8 12.94 -16.80 2.86
CA GLU A 8 13.54 -15.99 1.81
C GLU A 8 12.51 -15.06 1.13
N VAL A 9 11.32 -15.58 0.82
CA VAL A 9 10.22 -14.79 0.24
C VAL A 9 9.80 -13.68 1.19
N THR A 10 9.55 -14.01 2.45
CA THR A 10 9.23 -13.05 3.52
C THR A 10 10.28 -11.95 3.59
N ARG A 11 11.56 -12.31 3.63
CA ARG A 11 12.66 -11.33 3.69
C ARG A 11 12.74 -10.45 2.45
N ARG A 12 12.51 -11.00 1.25
CA ARG A 12 12.45 -10.23 -0.01
C ARG A 12 11.27 -9.25 0.01
N LEU A 13 10.10 -9.69 0.46
CA LEU A 13 8.90 -8.88 0.51
C LEU A 13 9.01 -7.75 1.55
N ARG A 14 9.60 -8.03 2.73
CA ARG A 14 9.91 -7.00 3.74
C ARG A 14 10.86 -5.93 3.19
N ARG A 15 11.90 -6.31 2.45
CA ARG A 15 12.80 -5.34 1.81
C ARG A 15 12.09 -4.50 0.76
N TYR A 16 11.20 -5.11 -0.03
CA TYR A 16 10.39 -4.38 -1.00
C TYR A 16 9.44 -3.39 -0.31
N ALA A 17 8.75 -3.82 0.74
CA ALA A 17 7.88 -2.98 1.57
C ALA A 17 8.64 -1.80 2.17
N ALA A 18 9.83 -2.05 2.74
CA ALA A 18 10.69 -1.01 3.26
C ALA A 18 11.10 -0.01 2.17
N ALA A 19 11.52 -0.46 0.99
CA ALA A 19 11.88 0.43 -0.11
C ALA A 19 10.70 1.28 -0.61
N VAL A 20 9.49 0.75 -0.61
CA VAL A 20 8.27 1.51 -0.93
C VAL A 20 7.98 2.55 0.15
N GLY A 21 8.02 2.14 1.43
CA GLY A 21 7.81 3.04 2.56
C GLY A 21 8.85 4.17 2.65
N GLU A 22 10.11 3.88 2.38
CA GLU A 22 11.19 4.88 2.33
C GLU A 22 10.93 5.96 1.28
N VAL A 23 10.54 5.55 0.06
CA VAL A 23 10.25 6.52 -1.02
C VAL A 23 8.99 7.35 -0.70
N LEU A 24 8.05 6.77 0.04
CA LEU A 24 6.85 7.47 0.55
C LEU A 24 7.12 8.34 1.79
N GLY A 25 8.32 8.30 2.36
CA GLY A 25 8.67 9.07 3.55
C GLY A 25 8.07 8.55 4.86
N LEU A 26 7.64 7.29 4.92
CA LEU A 26 7.05 6.68 6.12
C LEU A 26 8.15 6.34 7.15
N SER A 27 7.93 6.67 8.42
CA SER A 27 8.82 6.21 9.49
C SER A 27 8.52 4.74 9.83
N GLY A 28 9.53 3.89 9.70
CA GLY A 28 9.35 2.44 9.60
C GLY A 28 8.87 1.75 10.87
N GLU A 29 7.60 1.30 10.84
CA GLU A 29 7.07 0.03 11.40
C GLU A 29 5.66 -0.29 10.83
N SER A 30 5.23 0.42 9.77
CA SER A 30 3.83 0.43 9.29
C SER A 30 3.53 -0.59 8.18
N SER A 31 4.23 -1.73 8.14
CA SER A 31 4.04 -2.75 7.10
C SER A 31 3.89 -4.15 7.65
N CYS A 32 2.94 -4.92 7.12
CA CYS A 32 2.76 -6.33 7.39
C CYS A 32 2.94 -7.14 6.10
N VAL A 33 3.65 -8.27 6.17
CA VAL A 33 3.84 -9.16 5.03
C VAL A 33 3.35 -10.56 5.35
N ASP A 34 2.78 -11.21 4.36
CA ASP A 34 2.38 -12.61 4.38
C ASP A 34 2.99 -13.31 3.15
N ALA A 35 3.78 -14.36 3.38
CA ALA A 35 4.43 -15.12 2.32
C ALA A 35 3.62 -16.37 1.90
N GLU A 36 2.51 -16.67 2.58
CA GLU A 36 1.57 -17.70 2.14
C GLU A 36 0.99 -17.30 0.79
N ARG A 37 0.85 -18.25 -0.14
CA ARG A 37 0.37 -17.95 -1.51
C ARG A 37 -1.15 -17.73 -1.51
N PRO A 38 -1.66 -16.62 -2.07
CA PRO A 38 -0.92 -15.53 -2.73
C PRO A 38 -0.20 -14.63 -1.73
N CYS A 39 1.08 -14.35 -1.98
CA CYS A 39 1.85 -13.51 -1.06
C CYS A 39 1.19 -12.13 -1.00
N SER A 40 1.10 -11.56 0.19
CA SER A 40 0.46 -10.27 0.40
C SER A 40 1.29 -9.31 1.23
N LEU A 41 1.07 -8.02 0.98
CA LEU A 41 1.72 -6.92 1.67
C LEU A 41 0.64 -5.88 2.01
N TYR A 42 0.69 -5.42 3.25
CA TYR A 42 -0.06 -4.29 3.75
C TYR A 42 0.92 -3.20 4.17
N LEU A 43 0.61 -1.94 3.84
CA LEU A 43 1.40 -0.76 4.20
C LEU A 43 0.44 0.37 4.60
N ALA A 44 0.45 0.78 5.87
CA ALA A 44 -0.30 1.96 6.28
C ALA A 44 0.40 3.22 5.78
N ILE A 45 -0.38 4.19 5.31
CA ILE A 45 0.12 5.47 4.79
C ILE A 45 -0.17 6.56 5.81
N ASP A 46 0.83 7.38 6.12
CA ASP A 46 0.65 8.59 6.92
C ASP A 46 -0.08 9.64 6.08
N GLY A 47 -1.41 9.54 6.05
CA GLY A 47 -2.25 10.43 5.28
C GLY A 47 -3.67 9.93 5.15
N ARG A 48 -4.56 10.86 4.79
CA ARG A 48 -5.97 10.57 4.53
C ARG A 48 -6.35 11.18 3.20
N LEU A 49 -7.24 10.49 2.50
CA LEU A 49 -7.84 11.05 1.30
C LEU A 49 -8.87 12.11 1.71
N ARG A 50 -8.98 13.20 0.96
CA ARG A 50 -9.97 14.24 1.27
C ARG A 50 -11.42 13.76 1.21
N GLU A 51 -11.70 12.81 0.33
CA GLU A 51 -13.01 12.17 0.22
C GLU A 51 -13.35 11.32 1.47
N PHE A 52 -12.33 10.91 2.23
CA PHE A 52 -12.43 10.07 3.42
C PHE A 52 -11.59 10.66 4.58
N PRO A 53 -11.94 11.84 5.10
CA PRO A 53 -11.11 12.58 6.07
C PRO A 53 -10.97 11.89 7.43
N ASP A 54 -11.86 10.96 7.72
CA ASP A 54 -11.90 10.17 8.96
C ASP A 54 -11.34 8.76 8.77
N GLU A 55 -11.01 8.33 7.55
CA GLU A 55 -10.52 6.98 7.28
C GLU A 55 -9.04 7.04 6.89
N ASP A 56 -8.22 6.19 7.52
CA ASP A 56 -6.79 6.16 7.24
C ASP A 56 -6.53 5.45 5.91
N LEU A 57 -5.59 5.98 5.12
CA LEU A 57 -5.20 5.39 3.85
C LEU A 57 -4.21 4.25 4.10
N ALA A 58 -4.43 3.12 3.45
CA ALA A 58 -3.48 2.02 3.41
C ALA A 58 -3.32 1.48 1.99
N LEU A 59 -2.21 0.81 1.75
CA LEU A 59 -1.94 0.10 0.52
C LEU A 59 -1.94 -1.39 0.79
N VAL A 60 -2.61 -2.13 -0.09
CA VAL A 60 -2.56 -3.59 -0.11
C VAL A 60 -2.02 -4.06 -1.44
N TRP A 61 -1.22 -5.11 -1.40
CA TRP A 61 -0.63 -5.74 -2.55
C TRP A 61 -0.75 -7.25 -2.44
N ASN A 62 -0.92 -7.91 -3.58
CA ASN A 62 -0.65 -9.34 -3.67
C ASN A 62 0.02 -9.71 -5.00
N ASP A 63 0.64 -10.89 -5.04
CA ASP A 63 1.39 -11.41 -6.19
C ASP A 63 0.54 -11.77 -7.43
N ARG A 64 -0.79 -11.65 -7.36
CA ARG A 64 -1.73 -11.89 -8.47
C ARG A 64 -2.29 -10.60 -9.07
N ASP A 65 -2.66 -9.66 -8.21
CA ASP A 65 -3.48 -8.50 -8.54
C ASP A 65 -2.73 -7.17 -8.47
N GLY A 66 -1.53 -7.17 -7.87
CA GLY A 66 -0.74 -5.96 -7.68
C GLY A 66 -1.30 -5.04 -6.59
N TRP A 67 -1.00 -3.74 -6.73
CA TRP A 67 -1.27 -2.72 -5.72
C TRP A 67 -2.71 -2.18 -5.79
N ARG A 68 -3.27 -1.95 -4.60
CA ARG A 68 -4.55 -1.27 -4.37
C ARG A 68 -4.42 -0.32 -3.20
N ALA A 69 -5.12 0.81 -3.30
CA ALA A 69 -5.31 1.74 -2.22
C ALA A 69 -6.65 1.45 -1.58
N VAL A 70 -6.65 1.35 -0.26
CA VAL A 70 -7.82 1.08 0.56
C VAL A 70 -7.93 2.12 1.67
N VAL A 71 -9.14 2.35 2.15
CA VAL A 71 -9.36 3.14 3.36
C VAL A 71 -9.83 2.25 4.50
N GLU A 72 -9.39 2.59 5.71
CA GLU A 72 -9.74 1.92 6.96
C GLU A 72 -10.71 2.73 7.79
N SER A 73 -11.88 2.16 8.03
CA SER A 73 -12.85 2.77 8.92
C SER A 73 -12.32 2.74 10.37
N PRO A 74 -12.41 3.84 11.13
CA PRO A 74 -11.90 3.96 12.52
C PRO A 74 -12.35 2.88 13.51
N GLY A 75 -13.45 2.18 13.20
CA GLY A 75 -14.00 1.09 14.01
C GLY A 75 -13.49 -0.31 13.65
N GLY A 76 -12.47 -0.45 12.80
CA GLY A 76 -11.99 -1.75 12.33
C GLY A 76 -12.95 -2.43 11.34
N GLY A 77 -13.62 -1.61 10.52
CA GLY A 77 -14.49 -2.09 9.44
C GLY A 77 -13.71 -2.77 8.31
N PRO A 78 -14.41 -3.36 7.33
CA PRO A 78 -13.75 -3.94 6.17
C PRO A 78 -13.00 -2.87 5.37
N LEU A 79 -11.81 -3.23 4.88
CA LEU A 79 -11.02 -2.40 3.96
C LEU A 79 -11.84 -2.08 2.71
N ARG A 80 -11.94 -0.81 2.35
CA ARG A 80 -12.65 -0.37 1.14
C ARG A 80 -11.66 0.06 0.06
N GLU A 81 -11.64 -0.64 -1.07
CA GLU A 81 -10.83 -0.26 -2.24
C GLU A 81 -11.30 1.09 -2.81
N VAL A 82 -10.38 2.04 -2.92
CA VAL A 82 -10.61 3.39 -3.48
C VAL A 82 -9.86 3.61 -4.78
N SER A 83 -8.77 2.86 -5.01
CA SER A 83 -8.05 2.90 -6.27
C SER A 83 -7.24 1.62 -6.50
N ARG A 84 -6.95 1.34 -7.76
CA ARG A 84 -6.10 0.22 -8.18
C ARG A 84 -4.98 0.73 -9.07
N PHE A 85 -3.77 0.24 -8.81
CA PHE A 85 -2.62 0.51 -9.66
C PHE A 85 -2.73 -0.32 -10.95
N THR A 86 -2.67 0.34 -12.11
CA THR A 86 -2.87 -0.30 -13.42
C THR A 86 -1.58 -0.75 -14.10
N GLY A 87 -0.42 -0.60 -13.43
CA GLY A 87 0.87 -1.05 -13.95
C GLY A 87 1.21 -2.50 -13.58
N PRO A 88 2.51 -2.89 -13.66
CA PRO A 88 2.94 -4.24 -13.32
C PRO A 88 2.61 -4.64 -11.89
N VAL A 89 2.31 -5.93 -11.67
CA VAL A 89 2.11 -6.50 -10.32
C VAL A 89 3.30 -6.16 -9.42
N HIS A 90 4.52 -6.39 -9.88
CA HIS A 90 5.74 -5.99 -9.18
C HIS A 90 6.23 -4.62 -9.65
N ALA A 91 5.46 -3.57 -9.33
CA ALA A 91 5.81 -2.20 -9.64
C ALA A 91 7.12 -1.75 -8.94
N THR A 92 7.84 -0.80 -9.54
CA THR A 92 8.99 -0.19 -8.83
C THR A 92 8.50 0.65 -7.64
N PRO A 93 9.27 0.76 -6.54
CA PRO A 93 8.89 1.60 -5.39
C PRO A 93 8.50 3.03 -5.77
N ARG A 94 9.25 3.65 -6.70
CA ARG A 94 8.96 4.99 -7.20
C ARG A 94 7.65 5.10 -7.97
N ALA A 95 7.29 4.06 -8.73
CA ALA A 95 6.01 4.05 -9.45
C ALA A 95 4.82 3.95 -8.49
N VAL A 96 4.96 3.18 -7.40
CA VAL A 96 3.95 3.12 -6.34
C VAL A 96 3.84 4.47 -5.65
N ALA A 97 4.96 5.08 -5.28
CA ALA A 97 4.98 6.38 -4.61
C ALA A 97 4.33 7.49 -5.45
N ALA A 98 4.71 7.62 -6.72
CA ALA A 98 4.12 8.61 -7.62
C ALA A 98 2.60 8.44 -7.79
N TRP A 99 2.12 7.19 -7.78
CA TRP A 99 0.69 6.91 -7.82
C TRP A 99 -0.02 7.31 -6.53
N VAL A 100 0.57 7.04 -5.35
CA VAL A 100 0.03 7.43 -4.04
C VAL A 100 -0.01 8.95 -3.89
N GLU A 101 1.06 9.65 -4.25
CA GLU A 101 1.11 11.10 -4.27
C GLU A 101 0.01 11.69 -5.16
N ALA A 102 -0.23 11.10 -6.33
CA ALA A 102 -1.32 11.51 -7.21
C ALA A 102 -2.71 11.28 -6.59
N LEU A 103 -2.89 10.21 -5.79
CA LEU A 103 -4.14 9.99 -5.06
C LEU A 103 -4.36 11.05 -3.98
N LEU A 104 -3.33 11.37 -3.21
CA LEU A 104 -3.37 12.40 -2.17
C LEU A 104 -3.63 13.79 -2.78
N ALA A 105 -2.97 14.11 -3.90
CA ALA A 105 -3.09 15.40 -4.60
C ALA A 105 -4.44 15.58 -5.34
N ARG A 106 -5.10 14.51 -5.78
CA ARG A 106 -6.44 14.60 -6.40
C ARG A 106 -7.49 15.20 -5.47
N GLY A 107 -7.26 15.18 -4.15
CA GLY A 107 -8.07 15.91 -3.18
C GLY A 107 -7.85 17.43 -3.17
N GLU A 108 -6.75 17.95 -3.72
CA GLU A 108 -6.40 19.39 -3.67
C GLU A 108 -7.17 20.25 -4.67
N LEU A 109 -7.74 19.65 -5.72
CA LEU A 109 -8.52 20.36 -6.75
C LEU A 109 -9.94 20.68 -6.27
N SER A 110 -10.07 21.40 -5.15
CA SER A 110 -11.24 22.24 -4.92
C SER A 110 -11.04 23.53 -5.71
N LEU A 111 -11.38 23.52 -6.99
CA LEU A 111 -11.66 24.76 -7.69
C LEU A 111 -12.96 25.31 -7.12
N SER A 112 -12.84 26.24 -6.17
CA SER A 112 -13.92 27.15 -5.83
C SER A 112 -14.31 27.92 -7.09
N ALA A 113 -15.47 27.58 -7.65
CA ALA A 113 -16.17 28.37 -8.66
C ALA A 113 -17.32 29.13 -7.98
#